data_AF-A0A382LWP0-F1
#
_entry.id   AF-A0A382LWP0-F1
#
_cell.length_a   1.000
_cell.length_b   1.000
_cell.length_c   1.000
_cell.angle_alpha   90.00
_cell.angle_beta   90.00
_cell.angle_gamma   90.00
#
_symmetry.space_group_name_H-M   'P 1'
#
loop_
_entity.id
_entity.type
_entity.pdbx_description
1 polymer ?
#
loop_
_entity_poly.entity_id
_entity_poly.type
_entity_poly.pdbx_seq_one_letter_code
_entity_poly.pdbx_strand_id
1 'polypeptide(L)'
;DKYDKESKQSMYSSGITEENLEKIVFTYKEAAAFRMEWCEENPGEIEYSAYGNPAVATDWEKSKAALNSTANLLAKDFERKKAAFEYSRATTSKTGKLDPLKLHAYKTSEDIFLTTTQLAQAKSHGIILFLDLSGSMCEIIEDVTAQAITIAMFCRQVNIPFEAYSFTSTSYWRQEGKGIRDIECKASEMNVEGCKIVEMFSSKMNKKTFDEAAYTSFAIAKAHSYSNRMKYHLSSAYLHAVDGMGSTPLIQTAMLAYKITKKFTNKHAIQNTNIMFLTDGYPDGIHVVEDSKTDVKTSREIMINFEGKMVRGQGGREIYKNVLHRLKELTGATIMGFHLAYDASTFGSGYVNVNEDKDFPDVIKAWRKMGFSAWKNCVGYDDYFIIKINRSARF
;
A
#
# COMPACT_ATOMS: atom_id res chain seq x y z
N ASP A 1 -1.37 -37.96 -5.34
CA ASP A 1 -1.69 -38.99 -6.34
C ASP A 1 -2.53 -38.51 -7.50
N LYS A 2 -2.15 -38.92 -8.72
CA LYS A 2 -2.96 -38.81 -9.96
C LYS A 2 -4.03 -39.92 -10.08
N TYR A 3 -4.17 -40.77 -9.05
CA TYR A 3 -4.99 -42.00 -9.08
C TYR A 3 -6.12 -42.04 -8.04
N ASP A 4 -6.35 -40.96 -7.30
CA ASP A 4 -7.44 -40.94 -6.32
C ASP A 4 -8.73 -40.47 -7.02
N LYS A 5 -9.56 -41.44 -7.42
CA LYS A 5 -10.84 -41.27 -8.14
C LYS A 5 -12.02 -40.91 -7.23
N GLU A 6 -11.77 -40.46 -6.00
CA GLU A 6 -12.82 -39.90 -5.17
C GLU A 6 -13.18 -38.49 -5.65
N SER A 7 -14.48 -38.19 -5.74
CA SER A 7 -14.99 -36.85 -6.04
C SER A 7 -14.61 -35.88 -4.91
N LYS A 8 -13.45 -35.24 -5.03
CA LYS A 8 -12.96 -34.27 -4.04
C LYS A 8 -13.72 -32.96 -4.18
N GLN A 9 -14.35 -32.51 -3.10
CA GLN A 9 -15.02 -31.21 -3.05
C GLN A 9 -14.00 -30.09 -2.88
N SER A 10 -14.25 -28.90 -3.42
CA SER A 10 -13.37 -27.75 -3.20
C SER A 10 -13.33 -27.37 -1.72
N MET A 11 -12.17 -27.00 -1.18
CA MET A 11 -12.03 -26.61 0.21
C MET A 11 -12.82 -25.31 0.45
N TYR A 12 -13.78 -25.35 1.37
CA TYR A 12 -14.60 -24.19 1.71
C TYR A 12 -13.96 -23.39 2.84
N SER A 13 -14.03 -22.06 2.73
CA SER A 13 -13.78 -21.15 3.83
C SER A 13 -14.91 -20.13 3.96
N SER A 14 -15.32 -19.87 5.19
CA SER A 14 -16.26 -18.80 5.54
C SER A 14 -15.66 -17.39 5.38
N GLY A 15 -14.37 -17.28 5.04
CA GLY A 15 -13.64 -16.03 4.95
C GLY A 15 -12.97 -15.67 6.27
N ILE A 16 -12.85 -14.37 6.54
CA ILE A 16 -12.31 -13.83 7.79
C ILE A 16 -13.47 -13.17 8.53
N THR A 17 -13.66 -13.48 9.81
CA THR A 17 -14.68 -12.84 10.62
C THR A 17 -14.37 -11.37 10.89
N GLU A 18 -15.41 -10.59 11.13
CA GLU A 18 -15.28 -9.16 11.42
C GLU A 18 -14.41 -8.89 12.66
N GLU A 19 -14.54 -9.73 13.69
CA GLU A 19 -13.71 -9.68 14.89
C GLU A 19 -12.23 -9.90 14.56
N ASN A 20 -11.92 -10.91 13.75
CA ASN A 20 -10.54 -11.22 13.37
C ASN A 20 -9.96 -10.16 12.42
N LEU A 21 -10.77 -9.58 11.53
CA LEU A 21 -10.37 -8.42 10.72
C LEU A 21 -10.02 -7.18 11.56
N GLU A 22 -10.68 -6.98 12.71
CA GLU A 22 -10.33 -5.89 13.63
C GLU A 22 -9.05 -6.18 14.41
N LYS A 23 -8.85 -7.43 14.84
CA LYS A 23 -7.66 -7.84 15.61
C LYS A 23 -6.37 -7.69 14.81
N ILE A 24 -6.38 -7.96 13.50
CA ILE A 24 -5.19 -7.81 12.64
C ILE A 24 -4.82 -6.35 12.34
N VAL A 25 -5.69 -5.37 12.64
CA VAL A 25 -5.43 -3.95 12.40
C VAL A 25 -4.89 -3.26 13.64
N PHE A 26 -3.72 -2.65 13.50
CA PHE A 26 -3.08 -1.85 14.54
C PHE A 26 -3.11 -0.38 14.15
N THR A 27 -3.74 0.46 14.98
CA THR A 27 -3.67 1.90 14.80
C THR A 27 -2.27 2.40 15.15
N TYR A 28 -1.91 3.58 14.61
CA TYR A 28 -0.59 4.16 14.92
C TYR A 28 -0.38 4.36 16.44
N LYS A 29 -1.44 4.71 17.17
CA LYS A 29 -1.38 4.92 18.63
C LYS A 29 -1.07 3.63 19.38
N GLU A 30 -1.69 2.52 19.00
CA GLU A 30 -1.45 1.21 19.60
C GLU A 30 -0.05 0.72 19.29
N ALA A 31 0.38 0.83 18.03
CA ALA A 31 1.75 0.48 17.63
C ALA A 31 2.79 1.34 18.37
N ALA A 32 2.55 2.64 18.54
CA ALA A 32 3.42 3.51 19.33
C ALA A 32 3.48 3.10 20.80
N ALA A 33 2.36 2.71 21.41
CA ALA A 33 2.33 2.22 22.79
C ALA A 33 3.18 0.94 22.96
N PHE A 34 3.05 -0.02 22.04
CA PHE A 34 3.87 -1.24 22.07
C PHE A 34 5.37 -0.95 21.92
N ARG A 35 5.74 0.03 21.11
CA ARG A 35 7.16 0.45 20.97
C ARG A 35 7.68 1.09 22.25
N MET A 36 6.84 1.88 22.93
CA MET A 36 7.19 2.47 24.23
C MET A 36 7.36 1.40 25.31
N GLU A 37 6.42 0.46 25.41
CA GLU A 37 6.48 -0.69 26.32
C GLU A 37 7.76 -1.50 26.08
N TRP A 38 8.08 -1.81 24.82
CA TRP A 38 9.33 -2.50 24.48
C TRP A 38 10.58 -1.74 24.95
N CYS A 39 10.61 -0.41 24.80
CA CYS A 39 11.71 0.42 25.30
C CYS A 39 11.83 0.39 26.83
N GLU A 40 10.69 0.42 27.54
CA GLU A 40 10.65 0.37 29.01
C GLU A 40 11.14 -0.98 29.55
N GLU A 41 10.81 -2.08 28.86
CA GLU A 41 11.26 -3.43 29.20
C GLU A 41 12.74 -3.67 28.86
N ASN A 42 13.29 -2.98 27.85
CA ASN A 42 14.63 -3.24 27.30
C ASN A 42 15.54 -1.98 27.31
N PRO A 43 15.73 -1.29 28.46
CA PRO A 43 16.41 0.00 28.50
C PRO A 43 17.87 -0.04 28.03
N GLY A 44 18.56 -1.17 28.23
CA GLY A 44 19.93 -1.37 27.77
C GLY A 44 20.06 -1.63 26.26
N GLU A 45 18.96 -1.92 25.57
CA GLU A 45 18.94 -2.24 24.14
C GLU A 45 18.43 -1.09 23.27
N ILE A 46 17.88 -0.04 23.89
CA ILE A 46 17.29 1.12 23.19
C ILE A 46 18.27 1.74 22.19
N GLU A 47 19.54 1.89 22.56
CA GLU A 47 20.57 2.49 21.70
C GLU A 47 20.88 1.66 20.44
N TYR A 48 20.55 0.36 20.45
CA TYR A 48 20.71 -0.56 19.32
C TYR A 48 19.40 -0.83 18.55
N SER A 49 18.30 -0.23 19.01
CA SER A 49 16.96 -0.40 18.45
C SER A 49 16.59 0.69 17.44
N ALA A 50 15.60 0.42 16.59
CA ALA A 50 15.02 1.44 15.70
C ALA A 50 14.33 2.58 16.47
N TYR A 51 14.03 2.40 17.76
CA TYR A 51 13.23 3.34 18.52
C TYR A 51 14.06 4.44 19.20
N GLY A 52 15.36 4.21 19.43
CA GLY A 52 16.19 5.15 20.19
C GLY A 52 17.65 5.30 19.73
N ASN A 53 18.07 4.66 18.63
CA ASN A 53 19.44 4.80 18.15
C ASN A 53 19.75 6.24 17.65
N PRO A 54 20.73 6.94 18.24
CA PRO A 54 21.03 8.34 17.88
C PRO A 54 21.69 8.51 16.51
N ALA A 55 22.37 7.48 15.99
CA ALA A 55 22.96 7.51 14.65
C ALA A 55 21.87 7.46 13.57
N VAL A 56 20.78 6.71 13.81
CA VAL A 56 19.60 6.69 12.92
C VAL A 56 18.94 8.05 12.85
N ALA A 57 18.80 8.76 13.98
CA ALA A 57 18.29 10.13 14.01
C ALA A 57 19.12 11.09 13.14
N THR A 58 20.45 10.97 13.18
CA THR A 58 21.33 11.79 12.35
C THR A 58 21.21 11.45 10.85
N ASP A 59 21.01 10.18 10.52
CA ASP A 59 20.78 9.71 9.14
C ASP A 59 19.42 10.18 8.59
N TRP A 60 18.40 10.16 9.46
CA TRP A 60 17.07 10.68 9.15
C TRP A 60 17.10 12.16 8.79
N GLU A 61 17.78 13.02 9.53
CA GLU A 61 17.82 14.46 9.23
C GLU A 61 18.41 14.74 7.83
N LYS A 62 19.40 13.94 7.40
CA LYS A 62 19.96 14.02 6.04
C LYS A 62 18.97 13.54 4.99
N SER A 63 18.38 12.37 5.23
CA SER A 63 17.43 11.74 4.30
C SER A 63 16.15 12.58 4.13
N LYS A 64 15.64 13.13 5.24
CA LYS A 64 14.44 13.97 5.31
C LYS A 64 14.52 15.18 4.38
N ALA A 65 15.68 15.80 4.23
CA ALA A 65 15.85 16.94 3.31
C ALA A 65 15.62 16.54 1.84
N ALA A 66 16.17 15.38 1.42
CA ALA A 66 16.01 14.87 0.07
C ALA A 66 14.55 14.44 -0.21
N LEU A 67 13.91 13.77 0.76
CA LEU A 67 12.50 13.37 0.65
C LEU A 67 11.57 14.59 0.56
N ASN A 68 11.82 15.63 1.38
CA ASN A 68 11.10 16.91 1.30
C ASN A 68 11.26 17.57 -0.07
N SER A 69 12.47 17.63 -0.62
CA SER A 69 12.72 18.23 -1.93
C SER A 69 11.90 17.52 -3.01
N THR A 70 11.89 16.18 -2.99
CA THR A 70 11.12 15.36 -3.94
C THR A 70 9.61 15.57 -3.77
N ALA A 71 9.10 15.54 -2.55
CA ALA A 71 7.68 15.79 -2.26
C ALA A 71 7.23 17.19 -2.72
N ASN A 72 8.07 18.22 -2.53
CA ASN A 72 7.81 19.58 -2.98
C ASN A 72 7.72 19.68 -4.51
N LEU A 73 8.59 18.98 -5.23
CA LEU A 73 8.55 18.94 -6.70
C LEU A 73 7.25 18.27 -7.19
N LEU A 74 6.87 17.14 -6.58
CA LEU A 74 5.61 16.45 -6.88
C LEU A 74 4.40 17.35 -6.59
N ALA A 75 4.41 18.07 -5.47
CA ALA A 75 3.34 19.00 -5.11
C ALA A 75 3.19 20.13 -6.13
N LYS A 76 4.31 20.73 -6.57
CA LYS A 76 4.30 21.78 -7.60
C LYS A 76 3.75 21.29 -8.94
N ASP A 77 4.18 20.11 -9.37
CA ASP A 77 3.70 19.53 -10.63
C ASP A 77 2.23 19.12 -10.55
N PHE A 78 1.77 18.63 -9.40
CA PHE A 78 0.37 18.33 -9.15
C PHE A 78 -0.51 19.58 -9.22
N GLU A 79 -0.17 20.63 -8.48
CA GLU A 79 -0.93 21.89 -8.50
C GLU A 79 -0.92 22.53 -9.89
N ARG A 80 0.19 22.43 -10.63
CA ARG A 80 0.25 22.89 -12.04
C ARG A 80 -0.74 22.12 -12.92
N LYS A 81 -0.77 20.79 -12.82
CA LYS A 81 -1.69 19.94 -13.61
C LYS A 81 -3.14 20.18 -13.22
N LYS A 82 -3.41 20.34 -11.92
CA LYS A 82 -4.73 20.69 -11.40
C LYS A 82 -5.20 22.03 -11.95
N ALA A 83 -4.40 23.09 -11.82
CA ALA A 83 -4.72 24.42 -12.34
C ALA A 83 -4.95 24.41 -13.86
N ALA A 84 -4.12 23.68 -14.61
CA ALA A 84 -4.31 23.52 -16.05
C ALA A 84 -5.64 22.83 -16.40
N PHE A 85 -6.02 21.79 -15.63
CA PHE A 85 -7.31 21.11 -15.80
C PHE A 85 -8.49 22.05 -15.53
N GLU A 86 -8.45 22.76 -14.41
CA GLU A 86 -9.51 23.70 -14.00
C GLU A 86 -9.66 24.84 -15.01
N TYR A 87 -8.55 25.36 -15.54
CA TYR A 87 -8.54 26.40 -16.57
C TYR A 87 -9.05 25.90 -17.93
N SER A 88 -8.63 24.70 -18.36
CA SER A 88 -9.05 24.12 -19.65
C SER A 88 -10.56 23.88 -19.76
N ARG A 89 -11.23 23.75 -18.61
CA ARG A 89 -12.68 23.51 -18.51
C ARG A 89 -13.44 24.70 -17.93
N ALA A 90 -12.76 25.83 -17.76
CA ALA A 90 -13.38 27.03 -17.23
C ALA A 90 -14.39 27.57 -18.25
N THR A 91 -15.56 27.97 -17.75
CA THR A 91 -16.59 28.59 -18.58
C THR A 91 -16.57 30.10 -18.35
N THR A 92 -16.49 30.85 -19.43
CA THR A 92 -16.56 32.32 -19.40
C THR A 92 -17.97 32.75 -19.74
N SER A 93 -18.59 33.55 -18.87
CA SER A 93 -19.90 34.14 -19.09
C SER A 93 -19.83 35.66 -18.98
N LYS A 94 -20.60 36.37 -19.81
CA LYS A 94 -20.71 37.83 -19.76
C LYS A 94 -21.70 38.19 -18.64
N THR A 95 -21.32 39.12 -17.78
CA THR A 95 -22.12 39.56 -16.61
C THR A 95 -23.20 40.58 -16.95
N GLY A 96 -23.34 40.96 -18.24
CA GLY A 96 -24.28 41.99 -18.70
C GLY A 96 -23.92 43.42 -18.28
N LYS A 97 -22.86 43.62 -17.49
CA LYS A 97 -22.32 44.94 -17.13
C LYS A 97 -21.21 45.34 -18.10
N LEU A 98 -21.21 46.60 -18.53
CA LEU A 98 -20.19 47.13 -19.43
C LEU A 98 -18.84 47.30 -18.72
N ASP A 99 -17.75 47.00 -19.43
CA ASP A 99 -16.37 47.26 -19.02
C ASP A 99 -15.97 48.68 -19.48
N PRO A 100 -15.76 49.64 -18.54
CA PRO A 100 -15.38 51.02 -18.86
C PRO A 100 -14.10 51.14 -19.68
N LEU A 101 -13.18 50.19 -19.57
CA LEU A 101 -11.89 50.22 -20.26
C LEU A 101 -12.00 49.76 -21.71
N LYS A 102 -12.94 48.85 -22.00
CA LYS A 102 -13.17 48.30 -23.35
C LYS A 102 -14.25 49.04 -24.14
N LEU A 103 -14.85 50.06 -23.54
CA LEU A 103 -15.94 50.85 -24.13
C LEU A 103 -15.56 51.51 -25.47
N HIS A 104 -14.27 51.81 -25.69
CA HIS A 104 -13.77 52.34 -26.97
C HIS A 104 -13.95 51.37 -28.16
N ALA A 105 -14.11 50.07 -27.90
CA ALA A 105 -14.25 49.02 -28.92
C ALA A 105 -15.70 48.68 -29.27
N TYR A 106 -16.69 49.45 -28.78
CA TYR A 106 -18.13 49.12 -28.92
C TYR A 106 -18.64 48.93 -30.35
N LYS A 107 -17.97 49.53 -31.36
CA LYS A 107 -18.34 49.39 -32.78
C LYS A 107 -17.68 48.20 -33.48
N THR A 108 -16.64 47.64 -32.90
CA THR A 108 -15.76 46.66 -33.56
C THR A 108 -15.68 45.33 -32.82
N SER A 109 -16.18 45.26 -31.59
CA SER A 109 -16.16 44.04 -30.78
C SER A 109 -17.37 43.97 -29.85
N GLU A 110 -17.95 42.78 -29.75
CA GLU A 110 -19.01 42.47 -28.77
C GLU A 110 -18.46 42.18 -27.36
N ASP A 111 -17.14 42.23 -27.18
CA ASP A 111 -16.43 41.92 -25.93
C ASP A 111 -16.27 43.15 -24.99
N ILE A 112 -17.30 44.01 -24.99
CA ILE A 112 -17.39 45.20 -24.14
C ILE A 112 -18.04 44.95 -22.78
N PHE A 113 -18.45 43.71 -22.50
CA PHE A 113 -19.05 43.32 -21.22
C PHE A 113 -18.00 42.71 -20.29
N LEU A 114 -18.11 42.99 -18.99
CA LEU A 114 -17.35 42.32 -17.94
C LEU A 114 -17.63 40.82 -17.99
N THR A 115 -16.57 40.02 -18.06
CA THR A 115 -16.64 38.56 -18.08
C THR A 115 -16.34 37.98 -16.70
N THR A 116 -17.15 37.03 -16.27
CA THR A 116 -16.85 36.17 -15.13
C THR A 116 -16.44 34.80 -15.61
N THR A 117 -15.32 34.30 -15.09
CA THR A 117 -14.83 32.95 -15.38
C THR A 117 -15.20 32.04 -14.21
N GLN A 118 -16.03 31.02 -14.47
CA GLN A 118 -16.26 29.94 -13.51
C GLN A 118 -15.28 28.81 -13.77
N LEU A 119 -14.37 28.59 -12.81
CA LEU A 119 -13.40 27.50 -12.87
C LEU A 119 -14.09 26.16 -12.62
N ALA A 120 -13.73 25.14 -13.39
CA ALA A 120 -14.23 23.79 -13.15
C ALA A 120 -13.61 23.22 -11.87
N GLN A 121 -14.38 22.52 -11.04
CA GLN A 121 -13.87 21.83 -9.85
C GLN A 121 -13.22 20.51 -10.26
N ALA A 122 -11.98 20.27 -9.85
CA ALA A 122 -11.34 18.97 -9.99
C ALA A 122 -12.03 17.94 -9.07
N LYS A 123 -12.08 16.67 -9.51
CA LYS A 123 -12.67 15.59 -8.70
C LYS A 123 -11.85 15.37 -7.42
N SER A 124 -12.52 15.03 -6.32
CA SER A 124 -11.84 14.66 -5.08
C SER A 124 -11.21 13.27 -5.21
N HIS A 125 -9.92 13.18 -4.91
CA HIS A 125 -9.15 11.93 -4.94
C HIS A 125 -8.73 11.56 -3.52
N GLY A 126 -8.69 10.26 -3.22
CA GLY A 126 -8.13 9.74 -1.98
C GLY A 126 -7.24 8.54 -2.26
N ILE A 127 -6.19 8.39 -1.46
CA ILE A 127 -5.15 7.36 -1.69
C ILE A 127 -5.06 6.46 -0.46
N ILE A 128 -5.21 5.16 -0.66
CA ILE A 128 -4.91 4.15 0.36
C ILE A 128 -3.73 3.33 -0.12
N LEU A 129 -2.68 3.30 0.70
CA LEU A 129 -1.42 2.62 0.39
C LEU A 129 -1.23 1.41 1.31
N PHE A 130 -0.98 0.24 0.73
CA PHE A 130 -0.60 -0.97 1.44
C PHE A 130 0.85 -1.31 1.09
N LEU A 131 1.71 -1.29 2.10
CA LEU A 131 3.14 -1.52 2.01
C LEU A 131 3.50 -2.91 2.52
N ASP A 132 4.11 -3.72 1.68
CA ASP A 132 4.61 -5.03 2.06
C ASP A 132 5.88 -4.92 2.92
N LEU A 133 5.79 -5.38 4.17
CA LEU A 133 6.93 -5.52 5.10
C LEU A 133 7.28 -7.00 5.33
N SER A 134 7.03 -7.87 4.37
CA SER A 134 7.48 -9.27 4.43
C SER A 134 9.00 -9.40 4.30
N GLY A 135 9.53 -10.55 4.72
CA GLY A 135 10.96 -10.82 4.70
C GLY A 135 11.59 -10.80 3.30
N SER A 136 10.84 -11.08 2.24
CA SER A 136 11.34 -11.03 0.86
C SER A 136 11.64 -9.60 0.41
N MET A 137 11.03 -8.60 1.05
CA MET A 137 11.25 -7.17 0.79
C MET A 137 12.52 -6.61 1.46
N CYS A 138 13.20 -7.36 2.34
CA CYS A 138 14.29 -6.84 3.18
C CYS A 138 15.43 -6.16 2.41
N GLU A 139 15.73 -6.60 1.18
CA GLU A 139 16.79 -6.02 0.36
C GLU A 139 16.45 -4.64 -0.20
N ILE A 140 15.16 -4.31 -0.35
CA ILE A 140 14.66 -3.08 -0.98
C ILE A 140 13.87 -2.20 0.00
N ILE A 141 13.65 -2.65 1.23
CA ILE A 141 12.71 -2.05 2.17
C ILE A 141 13.00 -0.59 2.50
N GLU A 142 14.28 -0.19 2.55
CA GLU A 142 14.68 1.21 2.75
C GLU A 142 14.11 2.13 1.66
N ASP A 143 14.30 1.74 0.40
CA ASP A 143 13.89 2.52 -0.77
C ASP A 143 12.36 2.60 -0.86
N VAL A 144 11.70 1.48 -0.59
CA VAL A 144 10.23 1.38 -0.66
C VAL A 144 9.58 2.19 0.47
N THR A 145 10.15 2.14 1.67
CA THR A 145 9.65 2.96 2.80
C THR A 145 9.92 4.45 2.55
N ALA A 146 11.07 4.81 1.98
CA ALA A 146 11.36 6.19 1.58
C ALA A 146 10.36 6.71 0.52
N GLN A 147 9.96 5.87 -0.44
CA GLN A 147 8.91 6.21 -1.40
C GLN A 147 7.55 6.39 -0.71
N ALA A 148 7.17 5.51 0.20
CA ALA A 148 5.92 5.63 0.97
C ALA A 148 5.88 6.92 1.80
N ILE A 149 6.99 7.26 2.47
CA ILE A 149 7.15 8.53 3.20
C ILE A 149 7.01 9.73 2.24
N THR A 150 7.66 9.69 1.08
CA THR A 150 7.60 10.78 0.09
C THR A 150 6.17 11.00 -0.42
N ILE A 151 5.44 9.93 -0.71
CA ILE A 151 4.03 9.99 -1.13
C ILE A 151 3.17 10.58 -0.01
N ALA A 152 3.38 10.13 1.24
CA ALA A 152 2.65 10.65 2.39
C ALA A 152 2.90 12.16 2.61
N MET A 153 4.16 12.60 2.47
CA MET A 153 4.54 14.02 2.55
C MET A 153 3.89 14.84 1.43
N PHE A 154 3.92 14.32 0.20
CA PHE A 154 3.24 14.91 -0.95
C PHE A 154 1.74 15.08 -0.68
N CYS A 155 1.04 14.01 -0.29
CA CYS A 155 -0.40 14.05 -0.03
C CYS A 155 -0.78 15.08 1.04
N ARG A 156 0.03 15.21 2.11
CA ARG A 156 -0.17 16.25 3.14
C ARG A 156 0.01 17.65 2.58
N GLN A 157 1.00 17.86 1.73
CA GLN A 157 1.29 19.19 1.18
C GLN A 157 0.18 19.71 0.26
N VAL A 158 -0.45 18.81 -0.51
CA VAL A 158 -1.55 19.15 -1.43
C VAL A 158 -2.95 18.91 -0.82
N ASN A 159 -3.02 18.57 0.47
CA ASN A 159 -4.26 18.27 1.20
C ASN A 159 -5.13 17.16 0.56
N ILE A 160 -4.51 16.14 -0.02
CA ILE A 160 -5.20 14.94 -0.48
C ILE A 160 -5.42 14.02 0.73
N PRO A 161 -6.65 13.55 1.02
CA PRO A 161 -6.89 12.51 1.99
C PRO A 161 -6.08 11.25 1.64
N PHE A 162 -5.38 10.69 2.62
CA PHE A 162 -4.63 9.45 2.45
C PHE A 162 -4.51 8.65 3.75
N GLU A 163 -4.40 7.34 3.61
CA GLU A 163 -4.05 6.40 4.68
C GLU A 163 -3.04 5.39 4.13
N ALA A 164 -1.98 5.11 4.89
CA ALA A 164 -0.94 4.17 4.53
C ALA A 164 -0.78 3.14 5.64
N TYR A 165 -0.78 1.87 5.26
CA TYR A 165 -0.68 0.72 6.13
C TYR A 165 0.48 -0.15 5.68
N SER A 166 1.29 -0.64 6.61
CA SER A 166 2.16 -1.78 6.34
C SER A 166 1.42 -3.08 6.62
N PHE A 167 1.78 -4.15 5.92
CA PHE A 167 1.27 -5.48 6.19
C PHE A 167 2.40 -6.52 6.17
N THR A 168 2.30 -7.52 7.03
CA THR A 168 3.21 -8.68 7.14
C THR A 168 2.58 -9.69 8.09
N SER A 169 3.16 -10.88 8.25
CA SER A 169 2.85 -11.78 9.35
C SER A 169 3.93 -11.74 10.46
N THR A 170 3.75 -12.55 11.50
CA THR A 170 4.73 -12.77 12.56
C THR A 170 5.74 -13.81 12.12
N SER A 171 7.01 -13.65 12.50
CA SER A 171 8.07 -14.60 12.15
C SER A 171 7.76 -15.99 12.73
N TYR A 172 7.99 -17.06 11.96
CA TYR A 172 7.63 -18.44 12.32
C TYR A 172 8.25 -18.95 13.63
N TRP A 173 9.33 -18.32 14.12
CA TRP A 173 10.07 -18.70 15.32
C TRP A 173 9.72 -17.89 16.57
N ARG A 174 8.90 -16.84 16.46
CA ARG A 174 8.43 -16.09 17.64
C ARG A 174 7.18 -16.78 18.18
N GLN A 175 7.23 -17.17 19.46
CA GLN A 175 6.15 -17.85 20.16
C GLN A 175 4.87 -17.01 20.16
N GLU A 176 3.73 -17.69 20.00
CA GLU A 176 2.37 -17.17 20.20
C GLU A 176 2.28 -16.35 21.50
N GLY A 177 1.53 -15.26 21.47
CA GLY A 177 1.21 -14.46 22.67
C GLY A 177 2.33 -13.57 23.22
N LYS A 178 3.54 -13.57 22.64
CA LYS A 178 4.61 -12.62 23.03
C LYS A 178 4.63 -11.40 22.11
N GLY A 179 3.81 -10.39 22.45
CA GLY A 179 3.86 -9.05 21.86
C GLY A 179 2.94 -8.79 20.67
N ILE A 180 2.02 -9.70 20.32
CA ILE A 180 0.95 -9.46 19.34
C ILE A 180 -0.37 -10.00 19.90
N ARG A 181 -1.50 -9.45 19.46
CA ARG A 181 -2.85 -9.89 19.84
C ARG A 181 -3.06 -11.36 19.51
N ASP A 182 -3.66 -12.08 20.45
CA ASP A 182 -4.12 -13.44 20.24
C ASP A 182 -5.35 -13.48 19.31
N ILE A 183 -5.33 -14.40 18.35
CA ILE A 183 -6.37 -14.54 17.32
C ILE A 183 -6.77 -16.00 17.21
N GLU A 184 -7.88 -16.34 17.86
CA GLU A 184 -8.52 -17.63 17.69
C GLU A 184 -9.35 -17.65 16.38
N CYS A 185 -8.88 -18.39 15.39
CA CYS A 185 -9.60 -18.62 14.14
C CYS A 185 -10.51 -19.85 14.29
N LYS A 186 -11.81 -19.71 13.99
CA LYS A 186 -12.76 -20.84 14.12
C LYS A 186 -12.65 -21.79 12.94
N ALA A 187 -13.18 -23.01 13.12
CA ALA A 187 -13.29 -24.01 12.06
C ALA A 187 -13.89 -23.42 10.77
N SER A 188 -13.29 -23.76 9.62
CA SER A 188 -13.61 -23.21 8.29
C SER A 188 -13.29 -21.72 8.06
N GLU A 189 -12.77 -20.97 9.05
CA GLU A 189 -12.27 -19.62 8.79
C GLU A 189 -10.89 -19.66 8.13
N MET A 190 -10.56 -18.58 7.40
CA MET A 190 -9.20 -18.35 6.95
C MET A 190 -8.32 -18.08 8.16
N ASN A 191 -7.17 -18.76 8.23
CA ASN A 191 -6.18 -18.47 9.25
C ASN A 191 -5.58 -17.07 8.98
N VAL A 192 -5.74 -16.19 9.96
CA VAL A 192 -5.15 -14.84 10.01
C VAL A 192 -4.29 -14.64 11.24
N GLU A 193 -3.96 -15.72 11.94
CA GLU A 193 -3.07 -15.72 13.07
C GLU A 193 -1.71 -15.11 12.69
N GLY A 194 -1.21 -14.24 13.56
CA GLY A 194 0.04 -13.52 13.34
C GLY A 194 0.02 -12.50 12.20
N CYS A 195 -1.07 -12.35 11.44
CA CYS A 195 -1.21 -11.29 10.43
C CYS A 195 -1.30 -9.93 11.13
N LYS A 196 -0.56 -8.95 10.63
CA LYS A 196 -0.57 -7.60 11.17
C LYS A 196 -0.57 -6.58 10.05
N ILE A 197 -1.54 -5.68 10.13
CA ILE A 197 -1.70 -4.53 9.26
C ILE A 197 -1.61 -3.29 10.14
N VAL A 198 -0.51 -2.57 10.03
CA VAL A 198 -0.16 -1.47 10.94
C VAL A 198 -0.30 -0.14 10.23
N GLU A 199 -1.04 0.79 10.81
CA GLU A 199 -1.16 2.15 10.29
C GLU A 199 0.19 2.88 10.40
N MET A 200 0.77 3.24 9.26
CA MET A 200 2.01 4.01 9.17
C MET A 200 1.72 5.50 9.12
N PHE A 201 0.83 5.92 8.22
CA PHE A 201 0.53 7.32 7.98
C PHE A 201 -0.95 7.54 7.76
N SER A 202 -1.48 8.66 8.22
CA SER A 202 -2.86 9.07 7.92
C SER A 202 -3.00 10.58 7.90
N SER A 203 -3.92 11.09 7.08
CA SER A 203 -4.33 12.49 7.10
C SER A 203 -4.83 12.97 8.47
N LYS A 204 -5.24 12.07 9.37
CA LYS A 204 -5.67 12.42 10.73
C LYS A 204 -4.53 12.84 11.66
N MET A 205 -3.28 12.54 11.30
CA MET A 205 -2.11 12.82 12.14
C MET A 205 -1.79 14.32 12.12
N ASN A 206 -1.55 14.89 13.30
CA ASN A 206 -0.97 16.24 13.40
C ASN A 206 0.49 16.24 12.91
N LYS A 207 1.09 17.42 12.77
CA LYS A 207 2.46 17.56 12.24
C LYS A 207 3.48 16.77 13.07
N LYS A 208 3.44 16.89 14.40
CA LYS A 208 4.38 16.23 15.32
C LYS A 208 4.29 14.70 15.18
N THR A 209 3.09 14.15 15.26
CA THR A 209 2.84 12.72 15.12
C THR A 209 3.26 12.19 13.76
N PHE A 210 3.06 12.98 12.69
CA PHE A 210 3.51 12.59 11.36
C PHE A 210 5.04 12.57 11.22
N ASP A 211 5.72 13.60 11.76
CA ASP A 211 7.19 13.65 11.77
C ASP A 211 7.79 12.47 12.57
N GLU A 212 7.20 12.12 13.71
CA GLU A 212 7.55 10.93 14.50
C GLU A 212 7.30 9.64 13.72
N ALA A 213 6.12 9.50 13.09
CA ALA A 213 5.78 8.32 12.29
C ALA A 213 6.74 8.12 11.11
N ALA A 214 7.16 9.21 10.46
CA ALA A 214 8.09 9.18 9.34
C ALA A 214 9.49 8.75 9.80
N TYR A 215 9.96 9.29 10.92
CA TYR A 215 11.21 8.86 11.56
C TYR A 215 11.16 7.38 11.94
N THR A 216 10.12 6.94 12.65
CA THR A 216 9.98 5.55 13.11
C THR A 216 9.90 4.58 11.94
N SER A 217 9.14 4.92 10.89
CA SER A 217 9.06 4.09 9.67
C SER A 217 10.43 3.96 8.98
N PHE A 218 11.16 5.07 8.86
CA PHE A 218 12.52 5.08 8.32
C PHE A 218 13.47 4.20 9.16
N ALA A 219 13.43 4.34 10.49
CA ALA A 219 14.28 3.58 11.40
C ALA A 219 13.98 2.07 11.36
N ILE A 220 12.70 1.69 11.31
CA ILE A 220 12.27 0.29 11.17
C ILE A 220 12.79 -0.29 9.84
N ALA A 221 12.66 0.46 8.74
CA ALA A 221 13.18 0.03 7.44
C ALA A 221 14.71 -0.19 7.46
N LYS A 222 15.46 0.68 8.14
CA LYS A 222 16.90 0.51 8.35
C LYS A 222 17.20 -0.76 9.15
N ALA A 223 16.44 -1.05 10.21
CA ALA A 223 16.65 -2.23 11.06
C ALA A 223 16.42 -3.55 10.32
N HIS A 224 15.50 -3.56 9.35
CA HIS A 224 15.22 -4.71 8.50
C HIS A 224 16.16 -4.85 7.31
N SER A 225 16.92 -3.81 7.01
CA SER A 225 17.83 -3.83 5.88
C SER A 225 19.12 -4.57 6.23
N TYR A 226 19.47 -5.58 5.43
CA TYR A 226 20.77 -6.25 5.50
C TYR A 226 21.89 -5.43 4.81
N SER A 227 21.84 -4.10 4.91
CA SER A 227 22.77 -3.22 4.22
C SER A 227 24.12 -3.17 4.95
N ASN A 228 25.13 -3.81 4.37
CA ASN A 228 26.54 -3.72 4.81
C ASN A 228 27.13 -2.30 4.75
N ARG A 229 26.39 -1.29 4.25
CA ARG A 229 26.81 0.11 4.18
C ARG A 229 26.37 0.94 5.38
N MET A 230 25.54 0.39 6.26
CA MET A 230 25.10 1.08 7.46
C MET A 230 26.31 1.36 8.36
N LYS A 231 26.53 2.63 8.72
CA LYS A 231 27.70 3.08 9.50
C LYS A 231 27.55 2.85 11.00
N TYR A 232 26.46 2.22 11.42
CA TYR A 232 26.08 1.97 12.79
C TYR A 232 25.44 0.59 12.90
N HIS A 233 25.45 0.01 14.09
CA HIS A 233 24.78 -1.25 14.34
C HIS A 233 23.29 -0.99 14.61
N LEU A 234 22.44 -1.70 13.87
CA LEU A 234 20.99 -1.72 14.03
C LEU A 234 20.53 -3.12 13.61
N SER A 235 19.66 -3.74 14.39
CA SER A 235 19.22 -5.11 14.14
C SER A 235 17.72 -5.23 14.30
N SER A 236 17.10 -6.02 13.40
CA SER A 236 15.69 -6.39 13.48
C SER A 236 15.36 -7.25 14.72
N ALA A 237 16.38 -7.79 15.41
CA ALA A 237 16.21 -8.48 16.68
C ALA A 237 15.64 -7.56 17.77
N TYR A 238 16.03 -6.28 17.75
CA TYR A 238 15.63 -5.24 18.72
C TYR A 238 14.35 -4.51 18.29
N LEU A 239 13.42 -5.24 17.68
CA LEU A 239 12.12 -4.73 17.28
C LEU A 239 11.01 -5.45 18.03
N HIS A 240 10.03 -4.67 18.45
CA HIS A 240 8.77 -5.20 18.93
C HIS A 240 8.10 -6.03 17.83
N ALA A 241 7.36 -7.06 18.22
CA ALA A 241 6.77 -8.01 17.28
C ALA A 241 5.84 -7.34 16.26
N VAL A 242 5.16 -6.24 16.62
CA VAL A 242 4.34 -5.43 15.70
C VAL A 242 5.10 -4.94 14.46
N ASP A 243 6.40 -4.65 14.59
CA ASP A 243 7.24 -4.13 13.51
C ASP A 243 8.11 -5.21 12.86
N GLY A 244 8.12 -6.45 13.37
CA GLY A 244 8.95 -7.54 12.83
C GLY A 244 8.49 -8.01 11.44
N MET A 245 9.42 -8.49 10.59
CA MET A 245 9.06 -9.09 9.30
C MET A 245 8.60 -10.54 9.44
N GLY A 246 7.75 -10.97 8.53
CA GLY A 246 7.28 -12.35 8.39
C GLY A 246 6.97 -12.68 6.94
N SER A 247 5.86 -13.37 6.72
CA SER A 247 5.33 -13.75 5.41
C SER A 247 4.47 -12.64 4.79
N THR A 248 3.85 -12.91 3.63
CA THR A 248 3.13 -11.95 2.79
C THR A 248 1.62 -12.23 2.76
N PRO A 249 0.84 -11.77 3.76
CA PRO A 249 -0.60 -12.02 3.86
C PRO A 249 -1.42 -11.11 2.92
N LEU A 250 -1.12 -11.18 1.62
CA LEU A 250 -1.65 -10.30 0.58
C LEU A 250 -3.18 -10.46 0.42
N ILE A 251 -3.68 -11.69 0.54
CA ILE A 251 -5.10 -12.02 0.36
C ILE A 251 -5.91 -11.49 1.54
N GLN A 252 -5.45 -11.74 2.77
CA GLN A 252 -6.04 -11.24 4.01
C GLN A 252 -6.06 -9.70 3.99
N THR A 253 -4.95 -9.08 3.57
CA THR A 253 -4.83 -7.62 3.45
C THR A 253 -5.82 -7.07 2.41
N ALA A 254 -5.99 -7.72 1.27
CA ALA A 254 -6.98 -7.28 0.26
C ALA A 254 -8.43 -7.43 0.74
N MET A 255 -8.75 -8.46 1.52
CA MET A 255 -10.07 -8.61 2.15
C MET A 255 -10.32 -7.50 3.18
N LEU A 256 -9.33 -7.19 4.02
CA LEU A 256 -9.39 -6.08 4.98
C LEU A 256 -9.48 -4.71 4.29
N ALA A 257 -8.79 -4.53 3.16
CA ALA A 257 -8.73 -3.28 2.42
C ALA A 257 -10.12 -2.78 2.02
N TYR A 258 -11.10 -3.68 1.79
CA TYR A 258 -12.49 -3.31 1.53
C TYR A 258 -13.08 -2.47 2.67
N LYS A 259 -12.93 -2.91 3.92
CA LYS A 259 -13.49 -2.23 5.11
C LYS A 259 -12.83 -0.88 5.32
N ILE A 260 -11.49 -0.84 5.24
CA ILE A 260 -10.70 0.39 5.32
C ILE A 260 -11.15 1.37 4.23
N THR A 261 -11.25 0.90 2.99
CA THR A 261 -11.61 1.74 1.83
C THR A 261 -13.01 2.31 1.93
N LYS A 262 -14.01 1.51 2.31
CA LYS A 262 -15.38 2.01 2.49
C LYS A 262 -15.44 3.07 3.60
N LYS A 263 -14.81 2.80 4.74
CA LYS A 263 -14.77 3.75 5.86
C LYS A 263 -14.09 5.07 5.46
N PHE A 264 -12.97 4.98 4.77
CA PHE A 264 -12.19 6.13 4.30
C PHE A 264 -12.96 6.95 3.26
N THR A 265 -13.51 6.29 2.23
CA THR A 265 -14.28 6.93 1.15
C THR A 265 -15.49 7.68 1.69
N ASN A 266 -16.25 7.03 2.60
CA ASN A 266 -17.44 7.63 3.21
C ASN A 266 -17.09 8.82 4.12
N LYS A 267 -16.02 8.69 4.93
CA LYS A 267 -15.59 9.75 5.85
C LYS A 267 -15.17 11.03 5.14
N HIS A 268 -14.51 10.90 3.99
CA HIS A 268 -13.95 12.03 3.25
C HIS A 268 -14.79 12.44 2.03
N ALA A 269 -15.95 11.80 1.79
CA ALA A 269 -16.80 12.01 0.62
C ALA A 269 -16.00 12.03 -0.69
N ILE A 270 -15.10 11.06 -0.85
CA ILE A 270 -14.18 10.97 -1.98
C ILE A 270 -14.93 10.47 -3.21
N GLN A 271 -14.71 11.11 -4.35
CA GLN A 271 -15.28 10.70 -5.63
C GLN A 271 -14.47 9.58 -6.29
N ASN A 272 -13.14 9.66 -6.22
CA ASN A 272 -12.22 8.70 -6.81
C ASN A 272 -11.23 8.17 -5.75
N THR A 273 -11.48 6.97 -5.22
CA THR A 273 -10.54 6.32 -4.30
C THR A 273 -9.58 5.42 -5.07
N ASN A 274 -8.29 5.54 -4.77
CA ASN A 274 -7.23 4.72 -5.34
C ASN A 274 -6.63 3.84 -4.24
N ILE A 275 -6.60 2.53 -4.47
CA ILE A 275 -5.94 1.56 -3.59
C ILE A 275 -4.63 1.14 -4.27
N MET A 276 -3.52 1.26 -3.56
CA MET A 276 -2.18 0.94 -4.07
C MET A 276 -1.57 -0.18 -3.22
N PHE A 277 -1.16 -1.27 -3.87
CA PHE A 277 -0.39 -2.34 -3.24
C PHE A 277 1.06 -2.30 -3.71
N LEU A 278 2.00 -2.12 -2.78
CA LEU A 278 3.45 -2.15 -3.04
C LEU A 278 3.99 -3.46 -2.47
N THR A 279 4.34 -4.39 -3.35
CA THR A 279 4.73 -5.76 -2.99
C THR A 279 5.69 -6.32 -4.04
N ASP A 280 6.39 -7.41 -3.73
CA ASP A 280 7.14 -8.22 -4.68
C ASP A 280 6.29 -9.39 -5.25
N GLY A 281 4.99 -9.40 -4.98
CA GLY A 281 3.97 -10.04 -5.80
C GLY A 281 3.67 -11.51 -5.50
N TYR A 282 4.22 -12.10 -4.44
CA TYR A 282 3.91 -13.48 -4.07
C TYR A 282 3.03 -13.56 -2.81
N PRO A 283 1.72 -13.87 -2.94
CA PRO A 283 0.87 -14.07 -1.78
C PRO A 283 1.22 -15.39 -1.07
N ASP A 284 1.03 -15.40 0.25
CA ASP A 284 1.12 -16.61 1.05
C ASP A 284 0.12 -17.69 0.60
N GLY A 285 0.42 -18.93 1.02
CA GLY A 285 -0.54 -20.02 0.97
C GLY A 285 -1.78 -19.70 1.81
N ILE A 286 -2.93 -20.18 1.36
CA ILE A 286 -4.17 -20.04 2.12
C ILE A 286 -4.30 -21.24 3.03
N HIS A 287 -4.30 -20.97 4.33
CA HIS A 287 -4.58 -21.95 5.36
C HIS A 287 -6.01 -21.73 5.86
N VAL A 288 -6.83 -22.77 5.78
CA VAL A 288 -8.19 -22.78 6.35
C VAL A 288 -8.13 -23.63 7.61
N VAL A 289 -8.71 -23.15 8.70
CA VAL A 289 -8.72 -23.89 9.97
C VAL A 289 -9.53 -25.17 9.80
N GLU A 290 -8.92 -26.30 10.10
CA GLU A 290 -9.53 -27.62 9.98
C GLU A 290 -10.68 -27.77 10.97
N ASP A 291 -11.81 -28.28 10.49
CA ASP A 291 -12.87 -28.74 11.38
C ASP A 291 -12.64 -30.23 11.68
N SER A 292 -12.29 -30.53 12.93
CA SER A 292 -12.11 -31.90 13.44
C SER A 292 -13.26 -32.87 13.16
N LYS A 293 -14.45 -32.36 12.83
CA LYS A 293 -15.64 -33.17 12.50
C LYS A 293 -15.81 -33.41 11.00
N THR A 294 -14.97 -32.84 10.15
CA THR A 294 -15.08 -33.00 8.70
C THR A 294 -14.43 -34.31 8.24
N ASP A 295 -15.19 -35.12 7.52
CA ASP A 295 -14.78 -36.41 6.95
C ASP A 295 -14.56 -36.35 5.42
N VAL A 296 -14.60 -35.14 4.85
CA VAL A 296 -14.55 -34.90 3.40
C VAL A 296 -13.12 -34.64 2.93
N LYS A 297 -12.66 -35.40 1.94
CA LYS A 297 -11.39 -35.10 1.24
C LYS A 297 -11.58 -33.91 0.30
N THR A 298 -10.79 -32.86 0.50
CA THR A 298 -10.86 -31.64 -0.31
C THR A 298 -9.90 -31.66 -1.51
N SER A 299 -10.28 -30.95 -2.56
CA SER A 299 -9.47 -30.74 -3.76
C SER A 299 -8.47 -29.60 -3.52
N ARG A 300 -7.61 -29.32 -4.51
CA ARG A 300 -6.68 -28.17 -4.46
C ARG A 300 -7.36 -26.82 -4.73
N GLU A 301 -8.61 -26.83 -5.16
CA GLU A 301 -9.40 -25.63 -5.36
C GLU A 301 -9.96 -25.16 -4.02
N ILE A 302 -9.88 -23.85 -3.77
CA ILE A 302 -10.38 -23.22 -2.55
C ILE A 302 -11.52 -22.27 -2.93
N MET A 303 -12.59 -22.28 -2.14
CA MET A 303 -13.71 -21.36 -2.23
C MET A 303 -13.81 -20.54 -0.96
N ILE A 304 -13.62 -19.23 -1.06
CA ILE A 304 -13.63 -18.30 0.07
C ILE A 304 -14.85 -17.41 -0.02
N ASN A 305 -15.64 -17.33 1.04
CA ASN A 305 -16.70 -16.33 1.13
C ASN A 305 -16.08 -14.94 1.37
N PHE A 306 -16.32 -14.00 0.45
CA PHE A 306 -15.94 -12.60 0.61
C PHE A 306 -17.16 -11.70 0.41
N GLU A 307 -17.72 -11.24 1.54
CA GLU A 307 -18.92 -10.39 1.60
C GLU A 307 -20.09 -10.98 0.78
N GLY A 308 -20.44 -12.24 1.07
CA GLY A 308 -21.60 -12.93 0.49
C GLY A 308 -21.39 -13.51 -0.91
N LYS A 309 -20.22 -13.35 -1.52
CA LYS A 309 -19.87 -13.96 -2.82
C LYS A 309 -18.70 -14.91 -2.65
N MET A 310 -18.83 -16.10 -3.24
CA MET A 310 -17.77 -17.10 -3.22
C MET A 310 -16.70 -16.76 -4.26
N VAL A 311 -15.49 -16.50 -3.79
CA VAL A 311 -14.27 -16.35 -4.60
C VAL A 311 -13.63 -17.73 -4.71
N ARG A 312 -13.46 -18.21 -5.95
CA ARG A 312 -12.87 -19.53 -6.22
C ARG A 312 -11.51 -19.38 -6.88
N GLY A 313 -10.61 -20.34 -6.67
CA GLY A 313 -9.36 -20.42 -7.39
C GLY A 313 -8.48 -21.56 -6.91
N GLN A 314 -7.48 -21.90 -7.73
CA GLN A 314 -6.47 -22.89 -7.41
C GLN A 314 -5.13 -22.21 -7.16
N GLY A 315 -4.71 -22.17 -5.89
CA GLY A 315 -3.46 -21.55 -5.47
C GLY A 315 -3.56 -20.05 -5.20
N GLY A 316 -2.59 -19.51 -4.45
CA GLY A 316 -2.66 -18.15 -3.89
C GLY A 316 -2.79 -17.04 -4.94
N ARG A 317 -2.12 -17.16 -6.10
CA ARG A 317 -2.12 -16.12 -7.15
C ARG A 317 -3.49 -15.95 -7.81
N GLU A 318 -4.15 -17.05 -8.16
CA GLU A 318 -5.47 -17.00 -8.79
C GLU A 318 -6.52 -16.48 -7.78
N ILE A 319 -6.44 -16.95 -6.54
CA ILE A 319 -7.35 -16.51 -5.49
C ILE A 319 -7.14 -15.02 -5.19
N TYR A 320 -5.90 -14.56 -5.08
CA TYR A 320 -5.59 -13.15 -4.90
C TYR A 320 -6.15 -12.29 -6.04
N LYS A 321 -5.93 -12.68 -7.29
CA LYS A 321 -6.51 -11.99 -8.47
C LYS A 321 -8.04 -11.88 -8.36
N ASN A 322 -8.72 -12.97 -7.99
CA ASN A 322 -10.17 -12.97 -7.87
C ASN A 322 -10.66 -12.17 -6.65
N VAL A 323 -9.89 -12.13 -5.56
CA VAL A 323 -10.14 -11.24 -4.40
C VAL A 323 -9.99 -9.77 -4.80
N LEU A 324 -9.00 -9.40 -5.63
CA LEU A 324 -8.86 -8.03 -6.13
C LEU A 324 -10.06 -7.61 -7.00
N HIS A 325 -10.53 -8.48 -7.88
CA HIS A 325 -11.76 -8.22 -8.65
C HIS A 325 -12.96 -7.99 -7.73
N ARG A 326 -13.10 -8.82 -6.68
CA ARG A 326 -14.16 -8.66 -5.69
C ARG A 326 -14.01 -7.37 -4.87
N LEU A 327 -12.79 -7.01 -4.49
CA LEU A 327 -12.48 -5.76 -3.79
C LEU A 327 -12.92 -4.54 -4.63
N LYS A 328 -12.65 -4.57 -5.95
CA LYS A 328 -13.09 -3.52 -6.88
C LYS A 328 -14.61 -3.45 -6.96
N GLU A 329 -15.30 -4.57 -7.11
CA GLU A 329 -16.78 -4.63 -7.12
C GLU A 329 -17.38 -4.02 -5.86
N LEU A 330 -16.76 -4.28 -4.71
CA LEU A 330 -17.27 -3.86 -3.40
C LEU A 330 -17.00 -2.39 -3.06
N THR A 331 -15.91 -1.82 -3.58
CA THR A 331 -15.46 -0.46 -3.22
C THR A 331 -15.67 0.57 -4.34
N GLY A 332 -15.72 0.14 -5.60
CA GLY A 332 -15.67 1.02 -6.77
C GLY A 332 -14.34 1.76 -6.94
N ALA A 333 -13.32 1.42 -6.15
CA ALA A 333 -12.00 2.06 -6.19
C ALA A 333 -11.16 1.56 -7.37
N THR A 334 -10.23 2.38 -7.83
CA THR A 334 -9.19 1.96 -8.78
C THR A 334 -8.11 1.23 -8.01
N ILE A 335 -7.77 0.01 -8.42
CA ILE A 335 -6.75 -0.81 -7.76
C ILE A 335 -5.46 -0.80 -8.58
N MET A 336 -4.37 -0.34 -7.97
CA MET A 336 -3.05 -0.26 -8.57
C MET A 336 -2.10 -1.25 -7.89
N GLY A 337 -1.36 -2.01 -8.69
CA GLY A 337 -0.33 -2.93 -8.22
C GLY A 337 1.05 -2.44 -8.61
N PHE A 338 1.94 -2.28 -7.64
CA PHE A 338 3.33 -1.92 -7.84
C PHE A 338 4.21 -3.10 -7.45
N HIS A 339 4.67 -3.81 -8.47
CA HIS A 339 5.65 -4.87 -8.33
C HIS A 339 7.06 -4.30 -8.40
N LEU A 340 7.85 -4.63 -7.39
CA LEU A 340 9.17 -4.05 -7.21
C LEU A 340 10.23 -5.06 -7.62
N ALA A 341 11.02 -4.72 -8.63
CA ALA A 341 12.02 -5.61 -9.21
C ALA A 341 13.39 -4.93 -9.29
N TYR A 342 14.45 -5.68 -8.97
CA TYR A 342 15.83 -5.18 -9.02
C TYR A 342 16.70 -5.89 -10.06
N ASP A 343 16.26 -7.06 -10.55
CA ASP A 343 16.94 -7.83 -11.58
C ASP A 343 15.94 -8.47 -12.57
N ALA A 344 16.46 -9.25 -13.52
CA ALA A 344 15.63 -9.94 -14.50
C ALA A 344 14.75 -11.04 -13.89
N SER A 345 15.20 -11.66 -12.79
CA SER A 345 14.48 -12.76 -12.14
C SER A 345 13.25 -12.25 -11.42
N THR A 346 13.43 -11.22 -10.58
CA THR A 346 12.35 -10.51 -9.88
C THR A 346 11.41 -9.80 -10.84
N PHE A 347 11.90 -9.26 -11.96
CA PHE A 347 11.05 -8.78 -13.04
C PHE A 347 10.20 -9.93 -13.63
N GLY A 348 10.84 -11.06 -13.94
CA GLY A 348 10.16 -12.26 -14.43
C GLY A 348 9.07 -12.77 -13.50
N SER A 349 9.30 -12.72 -12.18
CA SER A 349 8.30 -13.11 -11.18
C SER A 349 7.02 -12.29 -11.24
N GLY A 350 7.14 -10.97 -11.43
CA GLY A 350 5.98 -10.08 -11.62
C GLY A 350 5.36 -10.22 -13.01
N TYR A 351 6.19 -10.47 -14.02
CA TYR A 351 5.77 -10.57 -15.41
C TYR A 351 5.06 -11.89 -15.76
N VAL A 352 5.27 -12.96 -14.99
CA VAL A 352 4.82 -14.33 -15.34
C VAL A 352 3.31 -14.47 -15.60
N ASN A 353 2.48 -13.61 -15.01
CA ASN A 353 1.01 -13.62 -15.19
C ASN A 353 0.52 -12.48 -16.09
N VAL A 354 1.44 -11.75 -16.73
CA VAL A 354 1.13 -10.73 -17.72
C VAL A 354 0.95 -11.40 -19.07
N ASN A 355 -0.30 -11.50 -19.49
CA ASN A 355 -0.64 -12.09 -20.79
C ASN A 355 -0.47 -11.05 -21.90
N GLU A 356 0.72 -10.99 -22.50
CA GLU A 356 0.97 -10.23 -23.73
C GLU A 356 1.81 -11.00 -24.74
N ASP A 357 1.61 -10.71 -26.02
CA ASP A 357 2.33 -11.32 -27.14
C ASP A 357 3.62 -10.54 -27.42
N LYS A 358 4.56 -10.61 -26.48
CA LYS A 358 5.89 -10.00 -26.60
C LYS A 358 6.99 -10.92 -26.08
N ASP A 359 8.11 -10.89 -26.77
CA ASP A 359 9.32 -11.59 -26.35
C ASP A 359 9.89 -11.00 -25.07
N PHE A 360 9.99 -11.84 -24.04
CA PHE A 360 10.52 -11.47 -22.72
C PHE A 360 11.87 -10.73 -22.75
N PRO A 361 12.85 -11.13 -23.59
CA PRO A 361 14.11 -10.39 -23.71
C PRO A 361 13.95 -8.92 -24.10
N ASP A 362 12.98 -8.60 -24.95
CA ASP A 362 12.76 -7.24 -25.43
C ASP A 362 11.99 -6.40 -24.40
N VAL A 363 11.02 -7.02 -23.72
CA VAL A 363 10.33 -6.40 -22.58
C VAL A 363 11.34 -6.03 -21.48
N ILE A 364 12.26 -6.94 -21.12
CA ILE A 364 13.31 -6.67 -20.14
C ILE A 364 14.24 -5.54 -20.58
N LYS A 365 14.67 -5.52 -21.85
CA LYS A 365 15.54 -4.44 -22.36
C LYS A 365 14.84 -3.08 -22.24
N ALA A 366 13.56 -3.00 -22.62
CA ALA A 366 12.76 -1.80 -22.50
C ALA A 366 12.61 -1.36 -21.04
N TRP A 367 12.28 -2.29 -20.14
CA TRP A 367 12.19 -2.04 -18.70
C TRP A 367 13.50 -1.52 -18.11
N ARG A 368 14.64 -2.13 -18.44
CA ARG A 368 15.96 -1.71 -17.95
C ARG A 368 16.32 -0.28 -18.38
N LYS A 369 15.90 0.11 -19.59
CA LYS A 369 16.14 1.44 -20.18
C LYS A 369 15.21 2.49 -19.58
N MET A 370 13.92 2.19 -19.42
CA MET A 370 12.91 3.13 -18.95
C MET A 370 12.83 3.23 -17.42
N GLY A 371 13.28 2.21 -16.70
CA GLY A 371 13.18 2.14 -15.24
C GLY A 371 11.81 1.68 -14.72
N PHE A 372 10.83 1.48 -15.59
CA PHE A 372 9.53 0.90 -15.24
C PHE A 372 8.84 0.30 -16.47
N SER A 373 7.80 -0.48 -16.23
CA SER A 373 6.85 -0.97 -17.25
C SER A 373 5.45 -0.97 -16.68
N ALA A 374 4.45 -0.75 -17.52
CA ALA A 374 3.06 -0.54 -17.10
C ALA A 374 2.09 -1.30 -18.00
N TRP A 375 1.10 -1.94 -17.38
CA TRP A 375 0.03 -2.69 -18.03
C TRP A 375 -1.32 -2.30 -17.44
N LYS A 376 -2.37 -2.36 -18.25
CA LYS A 376 -3.75 -2.08 -17.81
C LYS A 376 -4.55 -3.37 -17.70
N ASN A 377 -5.43 -3.44 -16.72
CA ASN A 377 -6.35 -4.57 -16.48
C ASN A 377 -5.63 -5.92 -16.45
N CYS A 378 -4.54 -6.01 -15.68
CA CYS A 378 -3.64 -7.15 -15.68
C CYS A 378 -3.40 -7.66 -14.26
N VAL A 379 -3.25 -8.97 -14.10
CA VAL A 379 -2.99 -9.65 -12.80
C VAL A 379 -4.01 -9.32 -11.69
N GLY A 380 -5.21 -8.82 -12.06
CA GLY A 380 -6.26 -8.40 -11.12
C GLY A 380 -6.28 -6.91 -10.77
N TYR A 381 -5.30 -6.15 -11.24
CA TYR A 381 -5.20 -4.69 -11.06
C TYR A 381 -5.73 -3.92 -12.27
N ASP A 382 -6.25 -2.72 -12.03
CA ASP A 382 -6.62 -1.76 -13.09
C ASP A 382 -5.38 -1.20 -13.78
N ASP A 383 -4.39 -0.81 -12.98
CA ASP A 383 -3.07 -0.39 -13.44
C ASP A 383 -1.99 -1.19 -12.70
N TYR A 384 -1.20 -1.97 -13.44
CA TYR A 384 -0.11 -2.78 -12.90
C TYR A 384 1.23 -2.25 -13.38
N PHE A 385 2.15 -2.01 -12.46
CA PHE A 385 3.47 -1.46 -12.71
C PHE A 385 4.54 -2.42 -12.22
N ILE A 386 5.59 -2.63 -13.01
CA ILE A 386 6.85 -3.21 -12.54
C ILE A 386 7.90 -2.12 -12.51
N ILE A 387 8.32 -1.70 -11.31
CA ILE A 387 9.28 -0.62 -11.10
C ILE A 387 10.68 -1.19 -10.86
N LYS A 388 11.67 -0.61 -11.54
CA LYS A 388 13.07 -0.92 -11.32
C LYS A 388 13.58 -0.23 -10.06
N ILE A 389 14.04 -1.02 -9.10
CA ILE A 389 14.76 -0.54 -7.93
C ILE A 389 16.26 -0.74 -8.15
N ASN A 390 17.04 0.34 -8.00
CA ASN A 390 18.48 0.27 -8.15
C ASN A 390 19.12 -0.09 -6.79
N ARG A 391 19.69 -1.30 -6.68
CA ARG A 391 20.53 -1.68 -5.51
C ARG A 391 21.71 -0.72 -5.26
N SER A 392 22.13 0.04 -6.28
CA SER A 392 23.31 0.92 -6.24
C SER A 392 23.02 2.40 -6.02
N ALA A 393 21.79 2.87 -6.27
CA ALA A 393 21.40 4.27 -6.06
C ALA A 393 20.76 4.43 -4.68
N ARG A 394 21.53 4.12 -3.64
CA ARG A 394 21.15 4.39 -2.25
C ARG A 394 21.78 5.73 -1.87
N PHE A 395 20.95 6.64 -1.37
CA PHE A 395 21.28 8.03 -1.02
C PHE A 395 22.59 8.19 -0.25
#